data_AF-D5GZL9-F1
#
_entry.id   AF-D5GZL9-F1
#
_cell.length_a   1.000
_cell.length_b   1.000
_cell.length_c   1.000
_cell.angle_alpha   90.00
_cell.angle_beta   90.00
_cell.angle_gamma   90.00
#
_symmetry.space_group_name_H-M   'P 1'
#
loop_
_entity.id
_entity.type
_entity.pdbx_description
1 polymer ?
#
loop_
_entity_poly.entity_id
_entity_poly.type
_entity_poly.pdbx_seq_one_letter_code
_entity_poly.pdbx_strand_id
1 'polypeptide(L)'
;MPLWLEIIINVIFSYVASVGFALTINIPHRDLHLSGVSGTVGWMAYWTCFNLGFGRMISNLIGAFLIGILGLCFARIKKSPVTVFNIPALVPLVPGVPAYQAVRALVVGDYSQGEELLLRVAIVTGAIALGFMLSTMCTEVFYKFKYRHFKSARLYIKHKK
;
A
#
# COMPACT_ATOMS: atom_id res chain seq x y z
N MET A 1 -17.03 4.36 -19.64
CA MET A 1 -18.20 4.08 -18.78
C MET A 1 -18.54 5.37 -18.02
N PRO A 2 -19.69 5.51 -17.36
CA PRO A 2 -19.90 6.70 -16.54
C PRO A 2 -18.99 6.65 -15.30
N LEU A 3 -18.44 7.80 -14.89
CA LEU A 3 -17.44 7.92 -13.82
C LEU A 3 -17.87 7.26 -12.50
N TRP A 4 -19.13 7.44 -12.11
CA TRP A 4 -19.67 6.88 -10.87
C TRP A 4 -19.61 5.35 -10.85
N LEU A 5 -19.84 4.71 -12.00
CA LEU A 5 -19.72 3.26 -12.12
C LEU A 5 -18.26 2.80 -12.00
N GLU A 6 -17.31 3.53 -12.58
CA GLU A 6 -15.88 3.22 -12.46
C GLU A 6 -15.41 3.30 -11.01
N ILE A 7 -15.84 4.33 -10.26
CA ILE A 7 -15.52 4.47 -8.83
C ILE A 7 -16.07 3.27 -8.04
N ILE A 8 -17.33 2.90 -8.27
CA ILE A 8 -17.97 1.77 -7.58
C ILE A 8 -17.21 0.46 -7.85
N ILE A 9 -16.87 0.21 -9.12
CA ILE A 9 -16.11 -0.98 -9.53
C ILE A 9 -14.75 -0.99 -8.85
N ASN A 10 -13.98 0.10 -8.94
CA ASN A 10 -12.64 0.16 -8.35
C ASN A 10 -12.67 -0.03 -6.83
N VAL A 11 -13.63 0.57 -6.13
CA VAL A 11 -13.79 0.41 -4.67
C VAL A 11 -14.14 -1.04 -4.31
N ILE A 12 -15.14 -1.63 -4.95
CA ILE A 12 -15.59 -2.99 -4.62
C ILE A 12 -14.50 -4.02 -4.94
N PHE A 13 -13.93 -3.98 -6.15
CA PHE A 13 -12.95 -4.98 -6.56
C PHE A 13 -11.62 -4.85 -5.83
N SER A 14 -11.16 -3.63 -5.51
CA SER A 14 -9.95 -3.47 -4.69
C SER A 14 -10.17 -3.95 -3.25
N TYR A 15 -11.34 -3.66 -2.66
CA TYR A 15 -11.69 -4.19 -1.35
C TYR A 15 -11.74 -5.72 -1.34
N VAL A 16 -12.45 -6.32 -2.31
CA VAL A 16 -12.58 -7.78 -2.42
C VAL A 16 -11.23 -8.44 -2.71
N ALA A 17 -10.39 -7.84 -3.56
CA ALA A 17 -9.05 -8.35 -3.82
C ALA A 17 -8.20 -8.37 -2.54
N SER A 18 -8.20 -7.29 -1.77
CA SER A 18 -7.43 -7.20 -0.52
C SER A 18 -7.98 -8.11 0.58
N VAL A 19 -9.31 -8.17 0.79
CA VAL A 19 -9.91 -9.08 1.77
C VAL A 19 -9.74 -10.53 1.36
N GLY A 20 -9.94 -10.84 0.07
CA GLY A 20 -9.76 -12.17 -0.48
C GLY A 20 -8.33 -12.68 -0.26
N PHE A 21 -7.32 -11.86 -0.54
CA PHE A 21 -5.94 -12.19 -0.23
C PHE A 21 -5.67 -12.26 1.29
N ALA A 22 -6.31 -11.42 2.09
CA ALA A 22 -6.18 -11.49 3.53
C ALA A 22 -6.69 -12.83 4.09
N LEU A 23 -7.76 -13.38 3.49
CA LEU A 23 -8.27 -14.71 3.80
C LEU A 23 -7.29 -15.82 3.38
N THR A 24 -6.64 -15.72 2.22
CA THR A 24 -5.68 -16.75 1.77
C THR A 24 -4.46 -16.84 2.69
N ILE A 25 -4.00 -15.72 3.25
CA ILE A 25 -2.90 -15.70 4.22
C ILE A 25 -3.35 -15.84 5.69
N ASN A 26 -4.62 -16.22 5.90
CA ASN A 26 -5.20 -16.54 7.21
C ASN A 26 -5.08 -15.42 8.26
N ILE A 27 -5.42 -14.19 7.87
CA ILE A 27 -5.47 -13.04 8.80
C ILE A 27 -6.65 -13.18 9.78
N PRO A 28 -6.49 -12.77 11.06
CA PRO A 28 -7.58 -12.76 12.03
C PRO A 28 -8.83 -12.01 11.53
N HIS A 29 -10.00 -12.62 11.67
CA HIS A 29 -11.27 -12.05 11.17
C HIS A 29 -11.55 -10.62 11.64
N ARG A 30 -11.12 -10.29 12.87
CA ARG A 30 -11.27 -8.94 13.46
C ARG A 30 -10.49 -7.83 12.73
N ASP A 31 -9.51 -8.20 11.91
CA ASP A 31 -8.59 -7.31 11.20
C ASP A 31 -8.86 -7.26 9.68
N LEU A 32 -9.61 -8.23 9.13
CA LEU A 32 -9.93 -8.34 7.69
C LEU A 32 -10.51 -7.05 7.12
N HIS A 33 -11.49 -6.45 7.81
CA HIS A 33 -12.16 -5.25 7.32
C HIS A 33 -11.17 -4.08 7.16
N LEU A 34 -10.28 -3.88 8.13
CA LEU A 34 -9.31 -2.77 8.05
C LEU A 34 -8.23 -3.05 7.00
N SER A 35 -7.88 -4.30 6.77
CA SER A 35 -7.00 -4.70 5.67
C SER A 35 -7.63 -4.37 4.30
N GLY A 36 -8.91 -4.71 4.11
CA GLY A 36 -9.67 -4.36 2.91
C GLY A 36 -9.77 -2.84 2.68
N VAL A 37 -10.08 -2.08 3.74
CA VAL A 37 -10.11 -0.60 3.68
C VAL A 37 -8.74 -0.04 3.29
N SER A 38 -7.66 -0.55 3.88
CA SER A 38 -6.31 -0.10 3.54
C SER A 38 -5.98 -0.30 2.06
N GLY A 39 -6.32 -1.47 1.50
CA GLY A 39 -6.13 -1.76 0.08
C GLY A 39 -7.00 -0.90 -0.83
N THR A 40 -8.24 -0.65 -0.42
CA THR A 40 -9.16 0.24 -1.15
C THR A 40 -8.61 1.66 -1.22
N VAL A 41 -8.13 2.21 -0.11
CA VAL A 41 -7.56 3.57 -0.11
C VAL A 41 -6.29 3.63 -0.96
N GLY A 42 -5.40 2.64 -0.84
CA GLY A 42 -4.19 2.58 -1.66
C GLY A 42 -4.48 2.51 -3.16
N TRP A 43 -5.43 1.65 -3.56
CA TRP A 43 -5.86 1.52 -4.94
C TRP A 43 -6.55 2.78 -5.46
N MET A 44 -7.47 3.36 -4.69
CA MET A 44 -8.17 4.57 -5.11
C MET A 44 -7.23 5.76 -5.25
N ALA A 45 -6.20 5.87 -4.40
CA ALA A 45 -5.16 6.87 -4.56
C ALA A 45 -4.34 6.64 -5.84
N TYR A 46 -3.93 5.40 -6.10
CA TYR A 46 -3.30 5.03 -7.37
C TYR A 46 -4.18 5.41 -8.57
N TRP A 47 -5.43 4.97 -8.58
CA TRP A 47 -6.36 5.17 -9.69
C TRP A 47 -6.61 6.65 -9.95
N THR A 48 -6.80 7.44 -8.89
CA THR A 48 -6.99 8.89 -8.98
C THR A 48 -5.75 9.58 -9.55
N CYS A 49 -4.56 9.30 -9.01
CA CYS A 49 -3.31 9.87 -9.52
C CYS A 49 -3.04 9.45 -10.97
N PHE A 50 -3.37 8.21 -11.33
CA PHE A 50 -3.18 7.71 -12.68
C PHE A 50 -4.08 8.45 -13.67
N ASN A 51 -5.35 8.66 -13.33
CA ASN A 51 -6.30 9.41 -14.15
C ASN A 51 -5.97 10.90 -14.27
N LEU A 52 -5.28 11.46 -13.27
CA LEU A 52 -4.77 12.84 -13.32
C LEU A 52 -3.49 12.99 -14.16
N GLY A 53 -2.95 11.89 -14.72
CA GLY A 53 -1.77 11.94 -15.60
C GLY A 53 -0.41 11.84 -14.90
N PHE A 54 -0.36 11.48 -13.61
CA PHE A 54 0.91 11.31 -12.88
C PHE A 54 1.73 10.08 -13.31
N GLY A 55 1.20 9.24 -14.21
CA GLY A 55 1.86 8.04 -14.70
C GLY A 55 1.91 6.91 -13.66
N ARG A 56 2.35 5.72 -14.09
CA ARG A 56 2.27 4.49 -13.26
C ARG A 56 3.19 4.54 -12.04
N MET A 57 4.38 5.12 -12.17
CA MET A 57 5.40 5.15 -11.12
C MET A 57 4.93 5.98 -9.92
N ILE A 58 4.61 7.26 -10.13
CA ILE A 58 4.20 8.18 -9.06
C ILE A 58 2.88 7.73 -8.43
N SER A 59 1.93 7.27 -9.26
CA SER A 59 0.64 6.77 -8.76
C SER A 59 0.81 5.57 -7.82
N ASN A 60 1.70 4.62 -8.16
CA ASN A 60 1.97 3.45 -7.30
C ASN A 60 2.71 3.86 -6.02
N LEU A 61 3.65 4.80 -6.12
CA LEU A 61 4.36 5.35 -4.96
C LEU A 61 3.37 5.95 -3.95
N ILE A 62 2.43 6.78 -4.42
CA ILE A 62 1.41 7.42 -3.57
C ILE A 62 0.48 6.36 -2.95
N GLY A 63 0.01 5.39 -3.75
CA GLY A 63 -0.82 4.30 -3.25
C GLY A 63 -0.14 3.48 -2.16
N ALA A 64 1.10 3.06 -2.39
CA ALA A 64 1.90 2.30 -1.43
C ALA A 64 2.23 3.11 -0.16
N PHE A 65 2.49 4.41 -0.31
CA PHE A 65 2.73 5.31 0.81
C PHE A 65 1.51 5.41 1.74
N LEU A 66 0.31 5.57 1.17
CA LEU A 66 -0.92 5.62 1.96
C LEU A 66 -1.25 4.29 2.63
N ILE A 67 -1.01 3.16 1.95
CA ILE A 67 -1.14 1.83 2.57
C ILE A 67 -0.25 1.74 3.80
N GLY A 68 1.03 2.11 3.67
CA GLY A 68 1.97 2.03 4.78
C GLY A 68 1.58 2.90 5.98
N ILE A 69 1.08 4.13 5.75
CA ILE A 69 0.53 4.99 6.80
C ILE A 69 -0.68 4.34 7.47
N LEU A 70 -1.65 3.86 6.68
CA LEU A 70 -2.88 3.26 7.20
C LEU A 70 -2.59 1.98 7.99
N GLY A 71 -1.70 1.12 7.52
CA GLY A 71 -1.32 -0.08 8.26
C GLY A 71 -0.70 0.24 9.61
N LEU A 72 0.12 1.30 9.69
CA LEU A 72 0.70 1.74 10.97
C LEU A 72 -0.37 2.32 11.92
N CYS A 73 -1.38 3.00 11.39
CA CYS A 73 -2.53 3.46 12.16
C CYS A 73 -3.37 2.28 12.66
N PHE A 74 -3.76 1.36 11.78
CA PHE A 74 -4.61 0.22 12.09
C PHE A 74 -3.93 -0.80 13.01
N ALA A 75 -2.62 -1.02 12.86
CA ALA A 75 -1.82 -1.84 13.76
C ALA A 75 -1.91 -1.38 15.22
N ARG A 76 -1.91 -0.08 15.46
CA ARG A 76 -2.05 0.47 16.82
C ARG A 76 -3.46 0.34 17.36
N ILE A 77 -4.46 0.58 16.51
CA ILE A 77 -5.88 0.48 16.90
C ILE A 77 -6.21 -0.96 17.27
N LYS A 78 -5.77 -1.94 16.47
CA LYS A 78 -6.09 -3.36 16.66
C LYS A 78 -5.07 -4.14 17.50
N LYS A 79 -3.92 -3.53 17.81
CA LYS A 79 -2.78 -4.20 18.48
C LYS A 79 -2.34 -5.45 17.72
N SER A 80 -2.33 -5.35 16.39
CA SER A 80 -1.91 -6.42 15.46
C SER A 80 -0.66 -5.97 14.70
N PRO A 81 0.18 -6.89 14.21
CA PRO A 81 1.34 -6.54 13.39
C PRO A 81 0.93 -5.72 12.15
N VAL A 82 1.76 -4.75 11.76
CA VAL A 82 1.50 -3.85 10.61
C VAL A 82 1.33 -4.64 9.30
N THR A 83 2.05 -5.75 9.17
CA THR A 83 2.01 -6.66 8.01
C THR A 83 0.63 -7.25 7.75
N VAL A 84 -0.21 -7.41 8.77
CA VAL A 84 -1.60 -7.87 8.66
C VAL A 84 -2.44 -6.93 7.79
N PHE A 85 -2.15 -5.63 7.83
CA PHE A 85 -2.87 -4.64 7.03
C PHE A 85 -2.18 -4.40 5.70
N ASN A 86 -0.84 -4.31 5.70
CA ASN A 86 -0.09 -3.87 4.52
C ASN A 86 0.04 -4.92 3.43
N ILE A 87 0.27 -6.19 3.77
CA ILE A 87 0.50 -7.22 2.75
C ILE A 87 -0.74 -7.40 1.86
N PRO A 88 -1.97 -7.61 2.39
CA PRO A 88 -3.15 -7.75 1.53
C PRO A 88 -3.57 -6.45 0.85
N ALA A 89 -3.29 -5.30 1.47
CA ALA A 89 -3.58 -4.00 0.88
C ALA A 89 -2.74 -3.70 -0.38
N LEU A 90 -1.53 -4.24 -0.48
CA LEU A 90 -0.65 -4.06 -1.64
C LEU A 90 -1.08 -4.85 -2.88
N VAL A 91 -1.85 -5.92 -2.70
CA VAL A 91 -2.28 -6.85 -3.76
C VAL A 91 -2.82 -6.17 -5.02
N PRO A 92 -3.77 -5.20 -4.93
CA PRO A 92 -4.26 -4.53 -6.12
C PRO A 92 -3.20 -3.69 -6.86
N LEU A 93 -2.14 -3.22 -6.19
CA LEU A 93 -1.09 -2.40 -6.81
C LEU A 93 0.02 -3.23 -7.46
N VAL A 94 0.27 -4.45 -6.99
CA VAL A 94 1.39 -5.27 -7.44
C VAL A 94 1.19 -5.65 -8.93
N PRO A 95 2.20 -5.42 -9.79
CA PRO A 95 2.11 -5.71 -11.23
C PRO A 95 2.27 -7.22 -11.53
N GLY A 96 1.37 -8.05 -11.00
CA GLY A 96 1.43 -9.52 -11.14
C GLY A 96 1.20 -10.01 -12.58
N VAL A 97 0.19 -9.46 -13.27
CA VAL A 97 -0.09 -9.83 -14.67
C VAL A 97 1.08 -9.46 -15.59
N PRO A 98 1.62 -8.23 -15.57
CA PRO A 98 2.83 -7.91 -16.33
C PRO A 98 4.04 -8.79 -15.98
N ALA A 99 4.21 -9.18 -14.71
CA ALA A 99 5.29 -10.08 -14.30
C ALA A 99 5.15 -11.48 -14.91
N TYR A 100 3.95 -12.07 -14.86
CA TYR A 100 3.68 -13.35 -15.52
C TYR A 100 3.88 -13.26 -17.03
N GLN A 101 3.40 -12.20 -17.66
CA GLN A 101 3.56 -11.98 -19.10
C GLN A 101 5.03 -11.80 -19.50
N ALA A 102 5.84 -11.13 -18.68
CA ALA A 102 7.27 -10.97 -18.91
C ALA A 102 7.97 -12.33 -18.99
N VAL A 103 7.76 -13.18 -17.98
CA VAL A 103 8.32 -14.54 -17.95
C VAL A 103 7.83 -15.37 -19.14
N ARG A 104 6.53 -15.29 -19.45
CA ARG A 104 5.95 -16.01 -20.59
C ARG A 104 6.61 -15.59 -21.91
N ALA A 105 6.80 -14.29 -22.14
CA ALA A 105 7.40 -13.75 -23.36
C ALA A 105 8.84 -14.26 -23.56
N LEU A 106 9.64 -14.26 -22.49
CA LEU A 106 11.01 -14.79 -22.51
C LEU A 106 11.05 -16.29 -22.83
N VAL A 107 10.12 -17.08 -22.26
CA VAL A 107 10.06 -18.53 -22.50
C VAL A 107 9.68 -18.87 -23.94
N VAL A 108 8.82 -18.07 -24.59
CA VAL A 108 8.43 -18.28 -25.99
C VAL A 108 9.39 -17.63 -27.00
N GLY A 109 10.50 -17.03 -26.53
CA GLY A 109 11.54 -16.43 -27.36
C GLY A 109 11.25 -14.99 -27.82
N ASP A 110 10.20 -14.34 -27.30
CA ASP A 110 9.91 -12.92 -27.56
C ASP A 110 10.64 -12.04 -26.54
N TYR A 111 11.94 -11.85 -26.77
CA TYR A 111 12.81 -11.08 -25.88
C TYR A 111 12.45 -9.59 -25.85
N SER A 112 11.97 -9.03 -26.97
CA SER A 112 11.62 -7.60 -27.04
C SER A 112 10.44 -7.27 -26.14
N GLN A 113 9.37 -8.07 -26.19
CA GLN A 113 8.24 -7.90 -25.29
C GLN A 113 8.62 -8.24 -23.84
N GLY A 114 9.44 -9.29 -23.64
CA GLY A 114 9.92 -9.70 -22.33
C GLY A 114 10.67 -8.59 -21.59
N GLU A 115 11.59 -7.91 -22.26
CA GLU A 115 12.36 -6.80 -21.70
C GLU A 115 11.48 -5.61 -21.31
N GLU A 116 10.55 -5.19 -22.17
CA GLU A 116 9.65 -4.06 -21.87
C GLU A 116 8.81 -4.34 -20.62
N LEU A 117 8.25 -5.55 -20.52
CA LEU A 117 7.43 -5.95 -19.37
C LEU A 117 8.28 -6.09 -18.09
N LEU A 118 9.49 -6.64 -18.18
CA LEU A 118 10.41 -6.71 -17.05
C LEU A 118 10.76 -5.31 -16.51
N LEU A 119 11.11 -4.37 -17.39
CA LEU A 119 11.42 -3.00 -17.00
C LEU A 119 10.21 -2.33 -16.36
N ARG A 120 9.01 -2.54 -16.92
CA ARG A 120 7.76 -2.02 -16.33
C ARG A 120 7.53 -2.57 -14.91
N VAL A 121 7.72 -3.87 -14.71
CA VAL A 121 7.57 -4.51 -13.39
C VAL A 121 8.61 -3.97 -12.41
N ALA A 122 9.87 -3.84 -12.83
CA ALA A 122 10.94 -3.33 -12.00
C ALA A 122 10.66 -1.89 -11.53
N ILE A 123 10.27 -0.99 -12.44
CA ILE A 123 9.96 0.40 -12.12
C ILE A 123 8.76 0.51 -11.17
N VAL A 124 7.67 -0.21 -11.44
CA VAL A 124 6.46 -0.17 -10.61
C VAL A 124 6.73 -0.75 -9.23
N THR A 125 7.40 -1.90 -9.14
CA THR A 125 7.71 -2.54 -7.86
C THR A 125 8.71 -1.71 -7.06
N GLY A 126 9.69 -1.09 -7.73
CA GLY A 126 10.59 -0.12 -7.11
C GLY A 126 9.85 1.09 -6.55
N ALA A 127 8.88 1.63 -7.27
CA ALA A 127 8.03 2.73 -6.80
C ALA A 127 7.20 2.36 -5.57
N ILE A 128 6.62 1.15 -5.56
CA ILE A 128 5.88 0.61 -4.41
C ILE A 128 6.82 0.49 -3.20
N ALA A 129 8.01 -0.09 -3.37
CA ALA A 129 9.00 -0.24 -2.31
C ALA A 129 9.42 1.12 -1.73
N LEU A 130 9.69 2.12 -2.59
CA LEU A 130 10.02 3.47 -2.17
C LEU A 130 8.87 4.16 -1.42
N GLY A 131 7.64 4.07 -1.94
CA GLY A 131 6.46 4.63 -1.28
C GLY A 131 6.25 4.02 0.10
N PHE A 132 6.41 2.70 0.22
CA PHE A 132 6.32 2.00 1.48
C PHE A 132 7.43 2.41 2.47
N MET A 133 8.69 2.51 2.01
CA MET A 133 9.81 2.97 2.83
C MET A 133 9.62 4.41 3.32
N LEU A 134 9.12 5.30 2.46
CA LEU A 134 8.82 6.68 2.87
C LEU A 134 7.72 6.73 3.94
N SER A 135 6.72 5.85 3.85
CA SER A 135 5.64 5.78 4.84
C SER A 135 6.16 5.44 6.24
N THR A 136 7.10 4.49 6.34
CA THR A 136 7.67 4.06 7.61
C THR A 136 8.56 5.15 8.18
N MET A 137 9.39 5.80 7.35
CA MET A 137 10.23 6.93 7.76
C MET A 137 9.41 8.11 8.27
N CYS A 138 8.40 8.57 7.52
CA CYS A 138 7.53 9.65 7.95
C CYS A 138 6.90 9.31 9.31
N THR A 139 6.35 8.11 9.42
CA THR A 139 5.65 7.68 10.63
C THR A 139 6.61 7.64 11.82
N GLU A 140 7.79 7.00 11.71
CA GLU A 140 8.78 6.97 12.79
C GLU A 140 9.23 8.35 13.25
N VAL A 141 9.42 9.29 12.33
CA VAL A 141 9.75 10.69 12.65
C VAL A 141 8.63 11.34 13.45
N PHE A 142 7.36 11.23 13.00
CA PHE A 142 6.21 11.75 13.73
C PHE A 142 6.12 11.17 15.16
N TYR A 143 6.40 9.88 15.35
CA TYR A 143 6.37 9.26 16.67
C TYR A 143 7.56 9.66 17.56
N LYS A 144 8.78 9.77 17.03
CA LYS A 144 9.93 10.29 17.79
C LYS A 144 9.68 11.71 18.29
N PHE A 145 9.07 12.56 17.46
CA PHE A 145 8.69 13.92 17.88
C PHE A 145 7.65 13.92 19.00
N LYS A 146 6.57 13.13 18.86
CA LYS A 146 5.53 13.03 19.90
C LYS A 146 6.06 12.46 21.21
N TYR A 147 6.94 11.45 21.16
CA TYR A 147 7.52 10.83 22.35
C TYR A 147 8.52 11.74 23.08
N ARG A 148 9.31 12.53 22.35
CA ARG A 148 10.17 13.59 22.92
C ARG A 148 9.35 14.66 23.64
N HIS A 149 8.25 15.10 23.03
CA HIS A 149 7.40 16.14 23.63
C HIS A 149 6.70 15.66 24.91
N PHE A 150 6.21 14.42 24.93
CA PHE A 150 5.55 13.84 26.12
C PHE A 150 6.53 13.55 27.27
N LYS A 151 7.77 13.14 26.98
CA LYS A 151 8.79 12.92 28.02
C LYS A 151 9.24 14.23 28.67
N SER A 152 9.39 15.31 27.89
CA SER A 152 9.70 16.65 28.43
C SER A 152 8.55 17.23 29.27
N ALA A 153 7.29 17.05 28.88
CA ALA A 153 6.15 17.50 29.68
C ALA A 153 6.02 16.73 31.02
N ARG A 154 6.26 15.42 31.02
CA ARG A 154 6.26 14.61 32.26
C ARG A 154 7.42 14.93 33.20
N LEU A 155 8.60 15.25 32.66
CA LEU A 155 9.76 15.67 33.45
C LEU A 155 9.55 17.06 34.08
N TYR A 156 8.90 17.98 33.37
CA TYR A 156 8.55 19.31 33.89
C TYR A 156 7.57 19.23 35.07
N ILE A 157 6.57 18.34 35.01
CA ILE A 157 5.61 18.13 36.11
C ILE A 157 6.26 17.43 37.31
N LYS A 158 7.26 16.55 37.09
CA LYS A 158 7.97 15.85 38.18
C LYS A 158 8.91 16.76 38.98
N HIS A 159 9.44 17.83 38.38
CA HIS A 159 10.30 18.81 39.06
C HIS A 159 9.55 19.94 39.78
N LYS A 160 8.22 19.99 39.67
CA LYS A 160 7.36 21.01 40.31
C LYS A 160 6.63 20.50 41.57
N LYS A 161 6.93 19.27 42.02
CA LYS A 161 6.56 18.72 43.32
C LYS A 161 7.83 18.55 44.15
#